data_AF-A0A1R0LEW0-F1
#
_entry.id   AF-A0A1R0LEW0-F1
#
_cell.length_a   1.000
_cell.length_b   1.000
_cell.length_c   1.000
_cell.angle_alpha   90.00
_cell.angle_beta   90.00
_cell.angle_gamma   90.00
#
_symmetry.space_group_name_H-M   'P 1'
#
loop_
_entity.id
_entity.type
_entity.pdbx_description
1 polymer ?
#
loop_
_entity_poly.entity_id
_entity_poly.type
_entity_poly.pdbx_seq_one_letter_code
_entity_poly.pdbx_strand_id
1 'polypeptide(L)'
;NNDGSWRTLWSHLKGYRVDIQLHGAAHVSFIDDEAMAPQEANLLRISPAQLQQVYGTIDPNRAIEIQRVYLAAFFDKELRHQHSTLLDGPDKKYPEISFVR
;
A
#
# COMPACT_ATOMS: atom_id res chain seq x y z
N ASN A 1 11.71 3.34 0.67
CA ASN A 1 12.10 2.05 1.28
C ASN A 1 13.63 1.93 1.29
N ASN A 2 14.32 2.48 2.30
CA ASN A 2 15.80 2.49 2.39
C ASN A 2 16.35 1.69 3.59
N ASP A 3 15.49 0.93 4.28
CA ASP A 3 15.92 0.06 5.36
C ASP A 3 16.75 -1.11 4.79
N GLY A 4 17.94 -1.32 5.36
CA GLY A 4 18.86 -2.37 4.97
C GLY A 4 18.28 -3.78 5.14
N SER A 5 17.28 -3.95 6.01
CA SER A 5 16.57 -5.22 6.22
C SER A 5 15.92 -5.73 4.92
N TRP A 6 15.28 -4.86 4.14
CA TRP A 6 14.65 -5.20 2.87
C TRP A 6 15.67 -5.65 1.82
N ARG A 7 16.82 -4.99 1.76
CA ARG A 7 17.91 -5.39 0.86
C ARG A 7 18.42 -6.79 1.19
N THR A 8 18.57 -7.09 2.49
CA THR A 8 18.97 -8.41 2.96
C THR A 8 17.91 -9.46 2.65
N LEU A 9 16.62 -9.19 2.92
CA LEU A 9 15.53 -10.10 2.56
C LEU A 9 15.54 -10.40 1.05
N TRP A 10 15.64 -9.35 0.22
CA TRP A 10 15.56 -9.45 -1.23
C TRP A 10 16.61 -10.38 -1.85
N SER A 11 17.85 -10.38 -1.34
CA SER A 11 18.91 -11.26 -1.85
C SER A 11 18.68 -12.75 -1.53
N HIS A 12 17.84 -13.04 -0.53
CA HIS A 12 17.52 -14.39 -0.09
C HIS A 12 16.22 -14.94 -0.68
N LEU A 13 15.33 -14.11 -1.22
CA LEU A 13 14.11 -14.56 -1.90
C LEU A 13 14.45 -15.34 -3.19
N LYS A 14 13.93 -16.56 -3.31
CA LYS A 14 14.20 -17.46 -4.45
C LYS A 14 13.03 -17.61 -5.44
N GLY A 15 11.81 -17.28 -5.00
CA GLY A 15 10.61 -17.33 -5.83
C GLY A 15 10.27 -15.99 -6.48
N TYR A 16 9.06 -15.94 -7.04
CA TYR A 16 8.46 -14.69 -7.50
C TYR A 16 8.41 -13.68 -6.36
N ARG A 17 8.72 -12.42 -6.69
CA ARG A 17 8.75 -11.30 -5.76
C ARG A 17 8.54 -10.02 -6.54
N VAL A 18 7.91 -9.05 -5.90
CA VAL A 18 7.63 -7.73 -6.44
C VAL A 18 7.75 -6.72 -5.29
N ASP A 19 8.34 -5.56 -5.56
CA ASP A 19 8.48 -4.46 -4.61
C ASP A 19 7.72 -3.25 -5.18
N ILE A 20 6.55 -2.98 -4.59
CA ILE A 20 5.69 -1.86 -4.97
C ILE A 20 5.55 -0.86 -3.83
N GLN A 21 5.49 0.42 -4.19
CA GLN A 21 5.27 1.50 -3.26
C GLN A 21 3.93 2.19 -3.56
N LEU A 22 3.09 2.29 -2.53
CA LEU A 22 1.88 3.12 -2.54
C LEU A 22 2.22 4.55 -2.12
N HIS A 23 2.17 5.47 -3.07
CA HIS A 23 2.42 6.89 -2.84
C HIS A 23 1.27 7.54 -2.07
N GLY A 24 1.64 8.45 -1.16
CA GLY A 24 0.68 9.13 -0.28
C GLY A 24 0.28 8.31 0.94
N ALA A 25 0.56 7.00 1.00
CA ALA A 25 0.35 6.21 2.20
C ALA A 25 1.49 6.37 3.21
N ALA A 26 1.16 6.19 4.49
CA ALA A 26 2.09 6.03 5.59
C ALA A 26 2.06 4.59 6.14
N HIS A 27 2.88 4.30 7.15
CA HIS A 27 2.96 2.96 7.73
C HIS A 27 1.61 2.45 8.25
N VAL A 28 0.81 3.32 8.86
CA VAL A 28 -0.50 2.98 9.43
C VAL A 28 -1.63 2.94 8.38
N SER A 29 -1.36 3.30 7.12
CA SER A 29 -2.35 3.16 6.04
C SER A 29 -2.73 1.71 5.76
N PHE A 30 -1.93 0.75 6.24
CA PHE A 30 -2.14 -0.68 6.00
C PHE A 30 -2.94 -1.38 7.12
N ILE A 31 -3.61 -0.61 7.97
CA ILE A 31 -4.53 -1.10 8.99
C ILE A 31 -5.84 -0.29 8.96
N ASP A 32 -6.93 -0.87 9.46
CA ASP A 32 -8.28 -0.27 9.40
C ASP A 32 -8.40 1.07 10.15
N ASP A 33 -7.42 1.39 11.01
CA ASP A 33 -7.33 2.65 11.73
C ASP A 33 -7.33 3.88 10.79
N GLU A 34 -6.75 3.76 9.58
CA GLU A 34 -6.78 4.84 8.58
C GLU A 34 -8.21 5.22 8.15
N ALA A 35 -9.15 4.27 8.14
CA ALA A 35 -10.54 4.55 7.86
C ALA A 35 -11.32 5.05 9.09
N MET A 36 -10.90 4.67 10.29
CA MET A 36 -11.58 5.01 11.54
C MET A 36 -11.19 6.39 12.07
N ALA A 37 -9.90 6.70 12.10
CA ALA A 37 -9.36 7.89 12.73
C ALA A 37 -9.96 9.23 12.22
N PRO A 38 -10.24 9.42 10.91
CA PRO A 38 -10.91 10.64 10.45
C PRO A 38 -12.31 10.85 11.05
N GLN A 39 -13.01 9.78 11.43
CA GLN A 39 -14.36 9.85 11.99
C GLN A 39 -14.34 10.35 13.44
N GLU A 40 -13.28 10.04 14.18
CA GLU A 40 -13.09 10.46 15.58
C GLU A 40 -12.33 11.78 15.71
N ALA A 41 -11.72 12.27 14.62
CA ALA A 41 -10.83 13.44 14.63
C ALA A 41 -11.48 14.69 15.22
N ASN A 42 -12.75 14.95 14.90
CA ASN A 42 -13.48 16.09 15.46
C ASN A 42 -13.66 15.99 16.98
N LEU A 43 -13.97 14.79 17.49
CA LEU A 43 -14.14 14.53 18.92
C LEU A 43 -12.81 14.70 19.67
N LEU A 44 -11.73 14.19 19.07
CA LEU A 44 -10.38 14.20 19.64
C LEU A 44 -9.62 15.51 19.37
N ARG A 45 -10.24 16.47 18.67
CA ARG A 45 -9.63 17.74 18.24
C ARG A 45 -8.34 17.55 17.45
N ILE A 46 -8.30 16.49 16.64
CA ILE A 46 -7.19 16.19 15.73
C ILE A 46 -7.44 16.95 14.43
N SER A 47 -6.49 17.79 14.04
CA SER A 47 -6.54 18.52 12.78
C SER A 47 -6.26 17.61 11.57
N PRO A 48 -6.72 17.99 10.36
CA PRO A 48 -6.36 17.28 9.13
C PRO A 48 -4.84 17.14 8.93
N ALA A 49 -4.05 18.15 9.33
CA ALA A 49 -2.60 18.09 9.24
C ALA A 49 -1.99 17.03 10.17
N GLN A 50 -2.53 16.89 11.39
CA GLN A 50 -2.10 15.84 12.32
C GLN A 50 -2.48 14.44 11.81
N LEU A 51 -3.66 14.29 11.21
CA LEU A 51 -4.03 13.04 10.53
C LEU A 51 -3.02 12.74 9.41
N GLN A 52 -2.70 13.72 8.56
CA GLN A 52 -1.77 13.50 7.45
C GLN A 52 -0.35 13.14 7.89
N GLN A 53 0.11 13.64 9.05
CA GLN A 53 1.40 13.25 9.62
C GLN A 53 1.45 11.76 9.99
N VAL A 54 0.31 11.18 10.35
CA VAL A 54 0.19 9.79 10.81
C VAL A 54 -0.14 8.89 9.62
N TYR A 55 -1.17 9.20 8.85
CA TYR A 55 -1.73 8.36 7.79
C TYR A 55 -1.24 8.72 6.37
N GLY A 56 -0.52 9.82 6.20
CA GLY A 56 -0.12 10.30 4.88
C GLY A 56 -1.22 11.11 4.20
N THR A 57 -1.11 11.28 2.88
CA THR A 57 -1.94 12.21 2.10
C THR A 57 -2.91 11.52 1.14
N ILE A 58 -2.88 10.18 1.05
CA ILE A 58 -3.83 9.44 0.22
C ILE A 58 -5.23 9.47 0.84
N ASP A 59 -6.27 9.46 0.00
CA ASP A 59 -7.64 9.25 0.47
C ASP A 59 -7.78 7.83 1.08
N PRO A 60 -8.34 7.67 2.29
CA PRO A 60 -8.46 6.36 2.95
C PRO A 60 -9.20 5.30 2.13
N ASN A 61 -10.31 5.67 1.47
CA ASN A 61 -11.06 4.71 0.67
C ASN A 61 -10.24 4.25 -0.55
N ARG A 62 -9.47 5.18 -1.13
CA ARG A 62 -8.58 4.90 -2.25
C ARG A 62 -7.42 3.99 -1.84
N ALA A 63 -6.81 4.22 -0.69
CA ALA A 63 -5.78 3.35 -0.14
C ALA A 63 -6.30 1.92 0.05
N ILE A 64 -7.49 1.77 0.64
CA ILE A 64 -8.15 0.47 0.84
C ILE A 64 -8.46 -0.23 -0.49
N GLU A 65 -8.97 0.51 -1.49
CA GLU A 65 -9.24 -0.05 -2.82
C GLU A 65 -7.95 -0.63 -3.43
N ILE A 66 -6.87 0.17 -3.44
CA ILE A 66 -5.60 -0.23 -4.04
C ILE A 66 -5.01 -1.45 -3.31
N GLN A 67 -4.99 -1.42 -1.98
CA GLN A 67 -4.51 -2.55 -1.17
C GLN A 67 -5.28 -3.83 -1.48
N ARG A 68 -6.61 -3.77 -1.51
CA ARG A 68 -7.45 -4.94 -1.82
C ARG A 68 -7.18 -5.48 -3.21
N VAL A 69 -7.09 -4.60 -4.21
CA VAL A 69 -6.87 -5.00 -5.61
C VAL A 69 -5.49 -5.62 -5.81
N TYR A 70 -4.43 -5.01 -5.27
CA TYR A 70 -3.07 -5.52 -5.43
C TYR A 70 -2.81 -6.79 -4.61
N LEU A 71 -3.37 -6.90 -3.41
CA LEU A 71 -3.31 -8.14 -2.63
C LEU A 71 -4.08 -9.28 -3.32
N ALA A 72 -5.28 -9.00 -3.86
CA ALA A 72 -6.02 -9.98 -4.63
C ALA A 72 -5.23 -10.43 -5.86
N ALA A 73 -4.64 -9.51 -6.62
CA ALA A 73 -3.80 -9.85 -7.77
C ALA A 73 -2.60 -10.75 -7.40
N PHE A 74 -1.96 -10.49 -6.25
CA PHE A 74 -0.86 -11.32 -5.76
C PHE A 74 -1.33 -12.73 -5.40
N PHE A 75 -2.41 -12.86 -4.62
CA PHE A 75 -2.93 -14.17 -4.23
C PHE A 75 -3.56 -14.93 -5.41
N ASP A 76 -4.20 -14.26 -6.36
CA ASP A 76 -4.70 -14.88 -7.59
C ASP A 76 -3.54 -15.49 -8.39
N LYS A 77 -2.42 -14.78 -8.51
CA LYS A 77 -1.21 -15.30 -9.18
C LYS A 77 -0.62 -16.50 -8.45
N GLU A 78 -0.37 -16.37 -7.15
CA GLU A 78 0.40 -17.36 -6.38
C GLU A 78 -0.42 -18.59 -5.96
N LEU A 79 -1.71 -18.40 -5.62
CA LEU A 79 -2.56 -19.47 -5.09
C LEU A 79 -3.52 -20.06 -6.13
N ARG A 80 -3.87 -19.29 -7.16
CA ARG A 80 -4.87 -19.69 -8.18
C ARG A 80 -4.29 -19.77 -9.59
N HIS A 81 -3.01 -19.45 -9.77
CA HIS A 81 -2.33 -19.41 -11.07
C HIS A 81 -3.03 -18.50 -12.09
N GLN A 82 -3.69 -17.44 -11.62
CA GLN A 82 -4.37 -16.44 -12.44
C GLN A 82 -3.52 -15.18 -12.50
N HIS A 83 -2.97 -14.89 -13.67
CA HIS A 83 -2.11 -13.72 -13.86
C HIS A 83 -2.93 -12.43 -13.95
N SER A 84 -2.37 -11.36 -13.39
CA SER A 84 -2.88 -10.00 -13.48
C SER A 84 -1.74 -9.07 -13.93
N THR A 85 -2.01 -8.22 -14.90
CA THR A 85 -1.05 -7.24 -15.42
C THR A 85 -0.71 -6.15 -14.40
N LEU A 86 -1.48 -6.04 -13.31
CA LEU A 86 -1.25 -5.07 -12.24
C LEU A 86 0.09 -5.28 -11.52
N LEU A 87 0.65 -6.49 -11.58
CA LEU A 87 1.93 -6.83 -10.95
C LEU A 87 3.12 -6.82 -11.92
N ASP A 88 2.90 -6.42 -13.18
CA ASP A 88 3.94 -6.40 -14.21
C ASP A 88 4.52 -4.99 -14.43
N GLY A 89 3.83 -3.94 -13.96
CA GLY A 89 4.28 -2.56 -14.10
C GLY A 89 3.19 -1.53 -13.79
N PRO A 90 3.47 -0.24 -14.05
CA PRO A 90 2.55 0.85 -13.77
C PRO A 90 1.22 0.72 -14.52
N ASP A 91 0.12 1.01 -13.83
CA ASP A 91 -1.23 1.02 -14.40
C ASP A 91 -1.84 2.42 -14.25
N LYS A 92 -2.44 2.95 -15.33
CA LYS A 92 -3.05 4.29 -15.34
C LYS A 92 -4.24 4.42 -14.39
N LYS A 93 -4.90 3.31 -14.07
CA LYS A 93 -5.99 3.26 -13.08
C LYS A 93 -5.45 3.38 -11.66
N TYR A 94 -4.18 3.06 -11.42
CA TYR A 94 -3.53 3.08 -10.10
C TYR A 94 -2.24 3.91 -10.13
N PRO A 95 -2.32 5.22 -10.43
CA PRO A 95 -1.15 6.10 -10.55
C PRO A 95 -0.37 6.25 -9.24
N GLU A 96 -0.96 5.88 -8.10
CA GLU A 96 -0.33 5.90 -6.80
C GLU A 96 0.67 4.75 -6.60
N ILE A 97 0.68 3.74 -7.48
CA ILE A 97 1.59 2.60 -7.39
C ILE A 97 2.83 2.85 -8.27
N SER A 98 4.00 2.73 -7.65
CA SER A 98 5.27 2.60 -8.37
C SER A 98 5.95 1.27 -8.07
N PHE A 99 6.77 0.82 -9.00
CA PHE A 99 7.59 -0.37 -8.87
C PHE A 99 9.00 0.06 -8.47
N VAL A 100 9.46 -0.44 -7.34
CA VAL A 100 10.77 -0.09 -6.77
C VAL A 100 11.87 -0.96 -7.39
N ARG A 101 11.58 -2.23 -7.68
CA ARG A 101 12.51 -3.22 -8.22
C ARG A 101 11.82 -4.23 -9.11
#